data_AF-A0A7J7UGI9-F1
#
_entry.id   AF-A0A7J7UGI9-F1
#
_cell.length_a   1.000
_cell.length_b   1.000
_cell.length_c   1.000
_cell.angle_alpha   90.00
_cell.angle_beta   90.00
_cell.angle_gamma   90.00
#
_symmetry.space_group_name_H-M   'P 1'
#
loop_
_entity.id
_entity.type
_entity.pdbx_description
1 polymer ?
#
loop_
_entity_poly.entity_id
_entity_poly.type
_entity_poly.pdbx_seq_one_letter_code
_entity_poly.pdbx_strand_id
1 'polypeptide(L)'
;MCVRNLVRKYCRGITAERKALMQQKAVASAVFRGKKEGYAESLNKPFANSRIDEGDINPKVLQLLGSEKIQRAAYVVELAKVKQKIEYAALRGVTTSNLSDGFLILHVSPGASKHKGDAILQCEHVIEAVTKLVMLVKKENLVHIVQGSLQFYISPGREGTIVFDTGPEEQIYKDKNGQLTVVSVRRKS
;
A
#
# COMPACT_ATOMS: atom_id res chain seq x y z
N MET A 1 -40.52 8.30 -11.75
CA MET A 1 -39.90 6.99 -11.45
C MET A 1 -39.60 6.91 -9.95
N CYS A 2 -39.98 5.84 -9.27
CA CYS A 2 -39.76 5.65 -7.82
C CYS A 2 -38.30 5.25 -7.51
N VAL A 3 -37.73 5.78 -6.42
CA VAL A 3 -36.34 5.49 -5.95
C VAL A 3 -36.08 3.99 -5.82
N ARG A 4 -37.05 3.21 -5.31
CA ARG A 4 -36.93 1.75 -5.20
C ARG A 4 -36.70 1.07 -6.55
N ASN A 5 -37.37 1.53 -7.60
CA ASN A 5 -37.20 0.98 -8.95
C ASN A 5 -35.83 1.36 -9.55
N LEU A 6 -35.34 2.57 -9.27
CA LEU A 6 -34.01 3.01 -9.67
C LEU A 6 -32.90 2.19 -9.00
N VAL A 7 -32.99 1.99 -7.67
CA VAL A 7 -32.05 1.15 -6.92
C VAL A 7 -32.05 -0.28 -7.44
N ARG A 8 -33.23 -0.88 -7.64
CA ARG A 8 -33.35 -2.24 -8.17
C ARG A 8 -32.74 -2.38 -9.56
N LYS A 9 -32.98 -1.40 -10.45
CA LYS A 9 -32.41 -1.37 -11.80
C LYS A 9 -30.88 -1.27 -11.74
N TYR A 10 -30.35 -0.39 -10.91
CA TYR A 10 -28.91 -0.21 -10.73
C TYR A 10 -28.24 -1.48 -10.17
N CYS A 11 -28.74 -2.02 -9.05
CA CYS A 11 -28.15 -3.18 -8.39
C CYS A 11 -28.20 -4.45 -9.25
N ARG A 12 -29.19 -4.58 -10.15
CA ARG A 12 -29.30 -5.72 -11.07
C ARG A 12 -28.53 -5.53 -12.38
N GLY A 13 -28.31 -4.28 -12.80
CA GLY A 13 -27.65 -3.97 -14.08
C GLY A 13 -26.13 -3.88 -13.99
N ILE A 14 -25.55 -3.95 -12.79
CA ILE A 14 -24.12 -3.85 -12.57
C ILE A 14 -23.42 -5.22 -12.67
N THR A 15 -22.30 -5.28 -13.40
CA THR A 15 -21.45 -6.47 -13.47
C THR A 15 -20.70 -6.72 -12.15
N ALA A 16 -20.34 -7.97 -11.88
CA ALA A 16 -19.57 -8.34 -10.69
C ALA A 16 -18.21 -7.61 -10.64
N GLU A 17 -17.53 -7.50 -11.77
CA GLU A 17 -16.26 -6.77 -11.91
C GLU A 17 -16.42 -5.28 -11.55
N ARG A 18 -17.42 -4.61 -12.13
CA ARG A 18 -17.69 -3.19 -11.83
C ARG A 18 -18.06 -2.98 -10.36
N LYS A 19 -18.80 -3.92 -9.77
CA LYS A 19 -19.12 -3.90 -8.34
C LYS A 19 -17.85 -4.00 -7.49
N ALA A 20 -16.94 -4.92 -7.82
CA ALA A 20 -15.68 -5.08 -7.10
C ALA A 20 -14.80 -3.82 -7.20
N LEU A 21 -14.70 -3.22 -8.38
CA LEU A 21 -13.97 -1.96 -8.57
C LEU A 21 -14.56 -0.82 -7.73
N MET A 22 -15.89 -0.69 -7.69
CA MET A 22 -16.54 0.35 -6.87
C MET A 22 -16.38 0.09 -5.37
N GLN A 23 -16.39 -1.17 -4.93
CA GLN A 23 -16.08 -1.52 -3.54
C GLN A 23 -14.65 -1.11 -3.18
N GLN A 24 -13.67 -1.37 -4.06
CA GLN A 24 -12.30 -0.90 -3.85
C GLN A 24 -12.24 0.64 -3.73
N LYS A 25 -12.91 1.37 -4.62
CA LYS A 25 -12.94 2.84 -4.57
C LYS A 25 -13.64 3.38 -3.32
N ALA A 26 -14.67 2.69 -2.83
CA ALA A 26 -15.33 3.04 -1.57
C ALA A 26 -14.38 2.88 -0.37
N VAL A 27 -13.62 1.78 -0.30
CA VAL A 27 -12.59 1.56 0.73
C VAL A 27 -11.49 2.62 0.62
N ALA A 28 -10.96 2.86 -0.58
CA ALA A 28 -9.95 3.89 -0.82
C ALA A 28 -10.44 5.27 -0.34
N SER A 29 -11.71 5.60 -0.61
CA SER A 29 -12.32 6.83 -0.14
C SER A 29 -12.44 6.93 1.37
N ALA A 30 -12.80 5.85 2.05
CA ALA A 30 -12.90 5.84 3.51
C ALA A 30 -11.52 6.06 4.17
N VAL A 31 -10.46 5.53 3.55
CA VAL A 31 -9.10 5.61 4.07
C VAL A 31 -8.43 6.96 3.75
N PHE A 32 -8.49 7.42 2.50
CA PHE A 32 -7.59 8.49 2.01
C PHE A 32 -8.25 9.85 1.77
N ARG A 33 -9.57 9.92 1.63
CA ARG A 33 -10.26 11.19 1.30
C ARG A 33 -9.94 12.27 2.34
N GLY A 34 -9.36 13.38 1.89
CA GLY A 34 -8.99 14.53 2.72
C GLY A 34 -7.80 14.29 3.65
N LYS A 35 -7.14 13.14 3.58
CA LYS A 35 -6.01 12.77 4.45
C LYS A 35 -4.69 12.59 3.72
N LYS A 36 -4.73 12.25 2.43
CA LYS A 36 -3.53 12.03 1.60
C LYS A 36 -3.62 12.82 0.29
N GLU A 37 -2.60 13.62 0.01
CA GLU A 37 -2.37 14.26 -1.28
C GLU A 37 -2.27 13.22 -2.38
N GLY A 38 -2.69 13.56 -3.61
CA GLY A 38 -2.72 12.59 -4.71
C GLY A 38 -4.00 11.74 -4.75
N TYR A 39 -4.84 11.79 -3.70
CA TYR A 39 -6.10 11.03 -3.69
C TYR A 39 -7.08 11.50 -4.76
N ALA A 40 -7.25 12.81 -4.95
CA ALA A 40 -8.16 13.35 -5.95
C ALA A 40 -7.75 12.92 -7.37
N GLU A 41 -6.46 12.97 -7.67
CA GLU A 41 -5.86 12.59 -8.95
C GLU A 41 -5.97 11.07 -9.19
N SER A 42 -5.92 10.26 -8.11
CA SER A 42 -6.10 8.82 -8.19
C SER A 42 -7.52 8.40 -8.61
N LEU A 43 -8.51 9.29 -8.53
CA LEU A 43 -9.90 8.98 -8.92
C LEU A 43 -10.02 8.74 -10.42
N ASN A 44 -9.22 9.43 -11.23
CA ASN A 44 -9.22 9.34 -12.69
C ASN A 44 -8.51 8.09 -13.20
N LYS A 45 -7.76 7.39 -12.33
CA LYS A 45 -7.05 6.16 -12.66
C LYS A 45 -7.82 4.94 -12.13
N PRO A 46 -8.31 4.03 -13.00
CA PRO A 46 -8.93 2.80 -12.53
C PRO A 46 -7.89 1.90 -11.84
N PHE A 47 -8.35 1.13 -10.86
CA PHE A 47 -7.50 0.09 -10.26
C PHE A 47 -7.42 -1.07 -11.25
N ALA A 48 -6.21 -1.59 -11.45
CA ALA A 48 -5.99 -2.75 -12.32
C ALA A 48 -6.20 -4.05 -11.52
N ASN A 49 -6.28 -5.20 -12.17
CA ASN A 49 -6.21 -6.48 -11.44
C ASN A 49 -4.77 -6.76 -10.98
N SER A 50 -3.82 -6.68 -11.91
CA SER A 50 -2.38 -6.70 -11.64
C SER A 50 -1.71 -5.47 -12.26
N ARG A 51 -0.64 -4.98 -11.60
CA ARG A 51 0.29 -3.96 -12.13
C ARG A 51 1.60 -4.58 -12.62
N ILE A 52 1.74 -5.90 -12.51
CA ILE A 52 2.92 -6.68 -12.90
C ILE A 52 2.41 -7.74 -13.88
N ASP A 53 3.02 -7.83 -15.06
CA ASP A 53 2.69 -8.88 -16.02
C ASP A 53 3.22 -10.23 -15.50
N GLU A 54 2.49 -11.32 -15.74
CA GLU A 54 2.96 -12.66 -15.41
C GLU A 54 4.24 -13.02 -16.17
N GLY A 55 4.42 -12.48 -17.38
CA GLY A 55 5.64 -12.65 -18.17
C GLY A 55 6.87 -12.01 -17.53
N ASP A 56 6.69 -10.98 -16.70
CA ASP A 56 7.78 -10.30 -15.98
C ASP A 56 8.16 -11.02 -14.67
N ILE A 57 7.33 -11.97 -14.23
CA ILE A 57 7.57 -12.73 -13.01
C ILE A 57 8.40 -13.96 -13.34
N ASN A 58 9.49 -14.16 -12.58
CA ASN A 58 10.30 -15.35 -12.76
C ASN A 58 9.44 -16.63 -12.58
N PRO A 59 9.54 -17.64 -13.47
CA PRO A 59 8.71 -18.84 -13.40
C PRO A 59 8.76 -19.59 -12.07
N LYS A 60 9.90 -19.60 -11.37
CA LYS A 60 10.01 -20.21 -10.03
C LYS A 60 9.19 -19.45 -9.00
N VAL A 61 9.19 -18.13 -9.08
CA VAL A 61 8.36 -17.28 -8.24
C VAL A 61 6.90 -17.46 -8.62
N LEU A 62 6.56 -17.50 -9.91
CA LEU A 62 5.20 -17.73 -10.38
C LEU A 62 4.65 -19.08 -9.90
N GLN A 63 5.48 -20.13 -9.90
CA GLN A 63 5.10 -21.44 -9.36
C GLN A 63 4.84 -21.40 -7.85
N LEU A 64 5.69 -20.69 -7.08
CA LEU A 64 5.43 -20.43 -5.66
C LEU A 64 4.15 -19.61 -5.47
N LEU A 65 3.94 -18.63 -6.34
CA LEU A 65 2.75 -17.79 -6.48
C LEU A 65 1.58 -18.49 -7.22
N GLY A 66 1.65 -19.79 -7.48
CA GLY A 66 0.50 -20.59 -7.93
C GLY A 66 -0.14 -21.43 -6.82
N SER A 67 0.52 -21.53 -5.66
CA SER A 67 0.08 -22.37 -4.55
C SER A 67 -0.93 -21.67 -3.61
N GLU A 68 -1.87 -22.41 -2.99
CA GLU A 68 -2.88 -21.83 -2.07
C GLU A 68 -2.29 -20.95 -0.93
N LYS A 69 -1.00 -21.08 -0.63
CA LYS A 69 -0.28 -20.36 0.44
C LYS A 69 -0.10 -18.85 0.21
N ILE A 70 -0.48 -18.29 -0.95
CA ILE A 70 -0.24 -16.87 -1.28
C ILE A 70 -1.29 -15.94 -0.69
N GLN A 71 -2.51 -16.43 -0.50
CA GLN A 71 -3.62 -15.60 -0.04
C GLN A 71 -3.44 -15.11 1.41
N ARG A 72 -2.34 -15.46 2.07
CA ARG A 72 -2.07 -15.17 3.48
C ARG A 72 -0.79 -14.35 3.70
N ALA A 73 -0.09 -13.92 2.65
CA ALA A 73 1.14 -13.17 2.80
C ALA A 73 1.43 -12.22 1.62
N ALA A 74 2.12 -11.13 1.91
CA ALA A 74 2.79 -10.30 0.92
C ALA A 74 4.23 -10.82 0.70
N TYR A 75 4.69 -10.77 -0.55
CA TYR A 75 6.03 -11.22 -0.93
C TYR A 75 6.78 -10.05 -1.58
N VAL A 76 7.97 -9.74 -1.05
CA VAL A 76 8.92 -8.84 -1.70
C VAL A 76 9.90 -9.71 -2.46
N VAL A 77 9.93 -9.54 -3.78
CA VAL A 77 10.70 -10.36 -4.70
C VAL A 77 11.70 -9.49 -5.45
N GLU A 78 12.91 -10.01 -5.63
CA GLU A 78 13.93 -9.44 -6.49
C GLU A 78 14.30 -10.49 -7.53
N LEU A 79 13.88 -10.28 -8.78
CA LEU A 79 14.01 -11.24 -9.88
C LEU A 79 13.42 -12.61 -9.51
N ALA A 80 14.27 -13.62 -9.28
CA ALA A 80 13.87 -14.98 -8.93
C ALA A 80 13.87 -15.26 -7.42
N LYS A 81 14.27 -14.28 -6.59
CA LYS A 81 14.51 -14.48 -5.17
C LYS A 81 13.48 -13.76 -4.32
N VAL A 82 12.74 -14.52 -3.52
CA VAL A 82 11.92 -13.95 -2.44
C VAL A 82 12.88 -13.36 -1.40
N LYS A 83 12.90 -12.02 -1.32
CA LYS A 83 13.69 -11.30 -0.34
C LYS A 83 12.98 -11.27 1.00
N GLN A 84 11.65 -11.16 1.02
CA GLN A 84 10.88 -11.12 2.26
C GLN A 84 9.49 -11.70 2.04
N LYS A 85 9.03 -12.48 3.02
CA LYS A 85 7.65 -12.96 3.13
C LYS A 85 7.05 -12.33 4.38
N ILE A 86 5.93 -11.64 4.23
CA ILE A 86 5.21 -10.97 5.32
C ILE A 86 3.82 -11.60 5.40
N GLU A 87 3.63 -12.48 6.36
CA GLU A 87 2.31 -13.07 6.60
C GLU A 87 1.34 -12.01 7.12
N TYR A 88 0.10 -12.02 6.63
CA TYR A 88 -0.92 -11.06 7.05
C TYR A 88 -1.26 -11.19 8.54
N ALA A 89 -1.07 -12.37 9.12
CA ALA A 89 -1.14 -12.56 10.57
C ALA A 89 -0.10 -11.70 11.31
N ALA A 90 1.12 -11.63 10.78
CA ALA A 90 2.24 -10.86 11.33
C ALA A 90 2.25 -9.38 10.93
N LEU A 91 1.45 -8.97 9.94
CA LEU A 91 1.31 -7.57 9.55
C LEU A 91 0.52 -6.80 10.62
N ARG A 92 1.18 -5.86 11.30
CA ARG A 92 0.57 -4.98 12.32
C ARG A 92 -0.22 -3.84 11.71
N GLY A 93 0.28 -3.28 10.62
CA GLY A 93 -0.29 -2.12 9.97
C GLY A 93 0.49 -1.74 8.71
N VAL A 94 -0.03 -0.74 8.01
CA VAL A 94 0.64 -0.07 6.91
C VAL A 94 0.57 1.43 7.13
N THR A 95 1.71 2.10 6.99
CA THR A 95 1.79 3.55 7.12
C THR A 95 2.17 4.19 5.79
N THR A 96 1.56 5.32 5.48
CA THR A 96 1.94 6.20 4.37
C THR A 96 2.03 7.63 4.89
N SER A 97 2.82 8.50 4.28
CA SER A 97 2.70 9.93 4.60
C SER A 97 1.39 10.51 4.05
N ASN A 98 1.06 11.74 4.46
CA ASN A 98 0.00 12.53 3.87
C ASN A 98 0.37 13.17 2.51
N LEU A 99 1.62 13.05 2.05
CA LEU A 99 2.13 13.66 0.82
C LEU A 99 1.98 12.72 -0.40
N SER A 100 2.20 13.25 -1.61
CA SER A 100 2.38 12.46 -2.83
C SER A 100 3.83 11.98 -3.02
N ASP A 101 4.35 11.23 -2.04
CA ASP A 101 5.75 10.76 -2.00
C ASP A 101 5.99 9.39 -2.66
N GLY A 102 4.94 8.61 -2.88
CA GLY A 102 5.06 7.25 -3.40
C GLY A 102 5.54 6.23 -2.36
N PHE A 103 5.57 6.54 -1.07
CA PHE A 103 6.08 5.63 -0.03
C PHE A 103 4.97 4.95 0.78
N LEU A 104 5.23 3.69 1.13
CA LEU A 104 4.48 2.95 2.13
C LEU A 104 5.41 2.09 2.99
N ILE A 105 5.02 1.90 4.25
CA ILE A 105 5.77 1.12 5.23
C ILE A 105 4.85 0.01 5.74
N LEU A 106 5.26 -1.25 5.57
CA LEU A 106 4.57 -2.40 6.13
C LEU A 106 5.16 -2.73 7.50
N HIS A 107 4.35 -2.57 8.56
CA HIS A 107 4.78 -2.84 9.92
C HIS A 107 4.64 -4.33 10.24
N VAL A 108 5.74 -4.97 10.63
CA VAL A 108 5.79 -6.41 10.87
C VAL A 108 6.02 -6.68 12.35
N SER A 109 5.25 -7.61 12.93
CA SER A 109 5.44 -8.02 14.32
C SER A 109 6.86 -8.57 14.55
N PRO A 110 7.59 -8.06 15.55
CA PRO A 110 8.87 -8.63 15.97
C PRO A 110 8.69 -10.11 16.32
N GLY A 111 9.54 -11.00 15.78
CA GLY A 111 9.50 -12.44 16.06
C GLY A 111 8.75 -13.30 15.04
N ALA A 112 7.99 -12.71 14.10
CA ALA A 112 7.31 -13.46 13.04
C ALA A 112 8.25 -13.95 11.92
N SER A 113 9.43 -13.34 11.79
CA SER A 113 10.48 -13.81 10.89
C SER A 113 11.84 -13.63 11.55
N LYS A 114 12.75 -14.59 11.37
CA LYS A 114 14.06 -14.61 12.05
C LYS A 114 14.97 -13.43 11.68
N HIS A 115 14.65 -12.61 10.66
CA HIS A 115 15.65 -11.74 10.03
C HIS A 115 15.20 -10.34 9.57
N LYS A 116 13.91 -9.95 9.63
CA LYS A 116 13.48 -8.67 9.02
C LYS A 116 12.42 -7.92 9.83
N GLY A 117 12.64 -6.62 10.02
CA GLY A 117 11.66 -5.67 10.57
C GLY A 117 10.67 -5.18 9.51
N ASP A 118 10.28 -3.92 9.64
CA ASP A 118 9.35 -3.24 8.76
C ASP A 118 9.91 -3.14 7.33
N ALA A 119 9.02 -3.23 6.33
CA ALA A 119 9.38 -3.09 4.93
C ALA A 119 9.00 -1.70 4.42
N ILE A 120 9.98 -0.89 4.05
CA ILE A 120 9.79 0.39 3.39
C ILE A 120 9.82 0.16 1.88
N LEU A 121 8.75 0.55 1.19
CA LEU A 121 8.57 0.31 -0.24
C LEU A 121 8.18 1.61 -0.95
N GLN A 122 8.78 1.85 -2.11
CA GLN A 122 8.32 2.86 -3.05
C GLN A 122 7.36 2.20 -4.04
N CYS A 123 6.20 2.82 -4.25
CA CYS A 123 5.15 2.34 -5.13
C CYS A 123 4.46 3.53 -5.80
N GLU A 124 4.43 3.54 -7.13
CA GLU A 124 3.71 4.59 -7.88
C GLU A 124 2.20 4.60 -7.56
N HIS A 125 1.64 3.44 -7.23
CA HIS A 125 0.21 3.23 -7.03
C HIS A 125 -0.15 3.02 -5.55
N VAL A 126 0.43 3.81 -4.62
CA VAL A 126 0.26 3.65 -3.15
C VAL A 126 -1.19 3.46 -2.73
N ILE A 127 -2.10 4.33 -3.19
CA ILE A 127 -3.52 4.30 -2.82
C ILE A 127 -4.17 2.97 -3.24
N GLU A 128 -3.89 2.51 -4.46
CA GLU A 128 -4.40 1.22 -4.96
C GLU A 128 -3.81 0.06 -4.16
N ALA A 129 -2.48 0.04 -3.98
CA ALA A 129 -1.76 -1.03 -3.30
C ALA A 129 -2.23 -1.19 -1.84
N VAL A 130 -2.32 -0.09 -1.09
CA VAL A 130 -2.78 -0.09 0.30
C VAL A 130 -4.26 -0.46 0.38
N THR A 131 -5.11 0.03 -0.52
CA THR A 131 -6.53 -0.33 -0.53
C THR A 131 -6.73 -1.83 -0.75
N LYS A 132 -6.02 -2.42 -1.72
CA LYS A 132 -6.06 -3.87 -1.97
C LYS A 132 -5.55 -4.65 -0.76
N LEU A 133 -4.48 -4.19 -0.12
CA LEU A 133 -3.96 -4.81 1.10
C LEU A 133 -4.99 -4.79 2.23
N VAL A 134 -5.68 -3.67 2.47
CA VAL A 134 -6.76 -3.57 3.47
C VAL A 134 -7.86 -4.59 3.20
N MET A 135 -8.29 -4.73 1.94
CA MET A 135 -9.34 -5.68 1.56
C MET A 135 -8.92 -7.15 1.72
N LEU A 136 -7.63 -7.45 1.53
CA LEU A 136 -7.07 -8.79 1.71
C LEU A 136 -6.90 -9.14 3.19
N VAL A 137 -6.34 -8.22 3.97
CA VAL A 137 -5.96 -8.44 5.38
C VAL A 137 -7.16 -8.38 6.32
N LYS A 138 -8.18 -7.57 6.01
CA LYS A 138 -9.43 -7.43 6.77
C LYS A 138 -9.24 -7.20 8.27
N LYS A 139 -8.22 -6.43 8.64
CA LYS A 139 -8.00 -5.96 10.02
C LYS A 139 -8.52 -4.53 10.15
N GLU A 140 -9.12 -4.24 11.30
CA GLU A 140 -9.48 -2.86 11.66
C GLU A 140 -8.22 -2.03 11.90
N ASN A 141 -8.32 -0.72 11.66
CA ASN A 141 -7.24 0.24 11.90
C ASN A 141 -5.89 -0.13 11.26
N LEU A 142 -5.91 -0.85 10.13
CA LEU A 142 -4.70 -1.31 9.46
C LEU A 142 -3.86 -0.15 8.89
N VAL A 143 -4.49 0.96 8.49
CA VAL A 143 -3.81 2.05 7.78
C VAL A 143 -3.59 3.25 8.69
N HIS A 144 -2.35 3.74 8.71
CA HIS A 144 -1.98 5.01 9.33
C HIS A 144 -1.51 5.99 8.26
N ILE A 145 -2.02 7.22 8.32
CA ILE A 145 -1.54 8.32 7.48
C ILE A 145 -0.88 9.33 8.40
N VAL A 146 0.41 9.58 8.19
CA VAL A 146 1.23 10.40 9.08
C VAL A 146 1.71 11.68 8.39
N GLN A 147 1.90 12.73 9.17
CA GLN A 147 2.50 13.99 8.74
C GLN A 147 3.78 14.21 9.54
N GLY A 148 4.87 14.65 8.89
CA GLY A 148 6.16 14.85 9.55
C GLY A 148 6.97 13.57 9.58
N SER A 149 7.12 12.93 10.75
CA SER A 149 8.03 11.78 10.90
C SER A 149 7.35 10.50 11.38
N LEU A 150 8.03 9.37 11.16
CA LEU A 150 7.60 8.03 11.54
C LEU A 150 8.79 7.21 12.04
N GLN A 151 8.62 6.53 13.18
CA GLN A 151 9.55 5.49 13.62
C GLN A 151 9.17 4.13 13.02
N PHE A 152 10.19 3.36 12.64
CA PHE A 152 10.02 2.03 12.07
C PHE A 152 11.09 1.07 12.58
N TYR A 153 10.79 -0.24 12.57
CA TYR A 153 11.74 -1.27 12.97
C TYR A 153 12.61 -1.70 11.79
N ILE A 154 13.93 -1.61 11.93
CA ILE A 154 14.87 -2.17 10.94
C ILE A 154 15.07 -3.66 11.20
N SER A 155 15.28 -4.00 12.47
CA SER A 155 15.48 -5.36 12.98
C SER A 155 15.07 -5.39 14.45
N PRO A 156 14.96 -6.57 15.09
CA PRO A 156 14.74 -6.64 16.54
C PRO A 156 15.77 -5.78 17.29
N GLY A 157 15.29 -4.85 18.14
CA GLY A 157 16.13 -3.94 18.91
C GLY A 157 16.77 -2.79 18.13
N ARG A 158 16.47 -2.61 16.83
CA ARG A 158 16.99 -1.50 16.01
C ARG A 158 15.86 -0.75 15.32
N GLU A 159 15.72 0.51 15.65
CA GLU A 159 14.72 1.41 15.09
C GLU A 159 15.39 2.46 14.20
N GLY A 160 14.62 2.97 13.22
CA GLY A 160 14.98 4.09 12.37
C GLY A 160 13.87 5.13 12.39
N THR A 161 14.18 6.35 11.94
CA THR A 161 13.20 7.41 11.74
C THR A 161 13.17 7.79 10.26
N ILE A 162 11.97 7.94 9.71
CA ILE A 162 11.72 8.56 8.41
C ILE A 162 11.13 9.94 8.65
N VAL A 163 11.60 10.93 7.90
CA VAL A 163 11.04 12.30 7.88
C VAL A 163 10.48 12.57 6.49
N PHE A 164 9.22 12.94 6.41
CA PHE A 164 8.52 13.33 5.20
C PHE A 164 8.44 14.86 5.12
N ASP A 165 8.95 15.43 4.04
CA ASP A 165 8.99 16.87 3.83
C ASP A 165 8.61 17.24 2.38
N THR A 166 8.45 18.53 2.12
CA THR A 166 8.15 19.09 0.79
C THR A 166 9.25 20.04 0.32
N GLY A 167 9.70 19.85 -0.91
CA GLY A 167 10.78 20.62 -1.52
C GLY A 167 10.51 20.96 -3.00
N PRO A 168 11.46 21.61 -3.67
CA PRO A 168 11.35 21.91 -5.10
C PRO A 168 11.45 20.65 -5.97
N GLU A 169 12.13 19.61 -5.50
CA GLU A 169 12.40 18.37 -6.22
C GLU A 169 12.19 17.14 -5.31
N GLU A 170 11.92 15.99 -5.92
CA GLU A 170 11.84 14.71 -5.20
C GLU A 170 13.22 14.19 -4.84
N GLN A 171 13.44 13.90 -3.55
CA GLN A 171 14.75 13.44 -3.07
C GLN A 171 14.59 12.44 -1.93
N ILE A 172 15.50 11.47 -1.88
CA ILE A 172 15.60 10.50 -0.78
C ILE A 172 17.05 10.42 -0.34
N TYR A 173 17.32 10.74 0.93
CA TYR A 173 18.68 10.73 1.46
C TYR A 173 18.67 10.45 2.96
N LYS A 174 19.84 10.09 3.50
CA LYS A 174 20.04 10.04 4.95
C LYS A 174 20.60 11.37 5.43
N ASP A 175 19.96 11.96 6.43
CA ASP A 175 20.43 13.21 7.01
C ASP A 175 21.66 13.01 7.90
N LYS A 176 22.22 14.12 8.39
CA LYS A 176 23.37 14.13 9.32
C LYS A 176 23.11 13.43 10.65
N ASN A 177 21.84 13.22 11.02
CA ASN A 177 21.42 12.50 12.23
C ASN A 177 21.17 11.00 11.96
N GLY A 178 21.37 10.54 10.72
CA GLY A 178 21.13 9.16 10.30
C GLY A 178 19.66 8.83 10.03
N GLN A 179 18.77 9.83 10.01
CA GLN A 179 17.35 9.68 9.68
C GLN A 179 17.17 9.60 8.16
N LEU A 180 16.19 8.84 7.70
CA LEU A 180 15.84 8.78 6.28
C LEU A 180 14.89 9.93 5.94
N THR A 181 15.31 10.86 5.10
CA THR A 181 14.46 11.97 4.65
C THR A 181 13.89 11.67 3.27
N VAL A 182 12.58 11.85 3.13
CA VAL A 182 11.82 11.71 1.89
C VAL A 182 11.19 13.07 1.57
N VAL A 183 11.63 13.68 0.48
CA VAL A 183 11.16 14.98 0.01
C VAL A 183 10.22 14.77 -1.17
N SER A 184 8.99 15.26 -1.06
CA SER A 184 8.02 15.31 -2.16
C SER A 184 8.03 16.69 -2.83
N VAL A 185 7.65 16.77 -4.11
CA VAL A 185 7.49 18.08 -4.76
C VAL A 185 6.38 18.88 -4.08
N ARG A 186 6.70 20.10 -3.66
CA ARG A 186 5.73 21.06 -3.13
C ARG A 186 4.75 21.43 -4.23
N ARG A 187 3.49 21.04 -4.07
CA ARG A 187 2.41 21.46 -4.97
C ARG A 187 1.98 22.88 -4.61
N LYS A 188 1.87 23.76 -5.61
CA LYS A 188 1.26 25.08 -5.43
C LYS A 188 -0.23 24.85 -5.16
N SER A 189 -0.72 25.40 -4.05
CA SER A 189 -2.15 25.42 -3.71
C SER A 189 -2.93 26.28 -4.69
#